data_AF-A0AA36CM91-F1
#
_entry.id   AF-A0AA36CM91-F1
#
_cell.length_a   1.000
_cell.length_b   1.000
_cell.length_c   1.000
_cell.angle_alpha   90.00
_cell.angle_beta   90.00
_cell.angle_gamma   90.00
#
_symmetry.space_group_name_H-M   'P 1'
#
loop_
_entity.id
_entity.type
_entity.pdbx_description
1 polymer ?
#
loop_
_entity_poly.entity_id
_entity_poly.type
_entity_poly.pdbx_seq_one_letter_code
_entity_poly.pdbx_strand_id
1 'polypeptide(L)'
;MADYRAGASCACNTAVLMDCIGHYLTGQYGDNMTIATRTRRYKTPSPQLLRVRRNAANERERRRMSMLNTAYDKLRTVLPEMDSGRRLSKFETLQMAQQYIQSLSKILKSPQH
;
A
#
# COMPACT_ATOMS: atom_id res chain seq x y z
N MET A 1 -10.28 -23.54 18.76
CA MET A 1 -11.57 -23.00 18.29
C MET A 1 -11.53 -21.49 18.44
N ALA A 2 -11.91 -20.80 17.37
CA ALA A 2 -11.86 -19.36 17.24
C ALA A 2 -12.93 -18.70 18.12
N ASP A 3 -12.63 -17.54 18.70
CA ASP A 3 -13.64 -16.50 18.92
C ASP A 3 -13.10 -15.12 18.56
N TYR A 4 -13.57 -14.73 17.39
CA TYR A 4 -13.47 -13.48 16.68
C TYR A 4 -14.55 -12.53 17.21
N ARG A 5 -14.17 -11.44 17.88
CA ARG A 5 -14.78 -10.08 17.83
C ARG A 5 -14.43 -9.26 19.07
N ALA A 6 -13.51 -8.32 18.90
CA ALA A 6 -13.55 -7.07 19.63
C ALA A 6 -13.36 -5.96 18.60
N GLY A 7 -14.38 -5.12 18.48
CA GLY A 7 -14.55 -4.19 17.38
C GLY A 7 -13.41 -3.17 17.30
N ALA A 8 -12.63 -3.27 16.23
CA ALA A 8 -11.88 -2.14 15.70
C ALA A 8 -12.91 -1.11 15.21
N SER A 9 -13.43 -0.30 16.13
CA SER A 9 -14.22 0.88 15.79
C SER A 9 -13.33 1.74 14.90
N CYS A 10 -13.72 1.83 13.64
CA CYS A 10 -13.08 2.64 12.62
C CYS A 10 -13.20 4.13 13.04
N ALA A 11 -12.33 4.57 13.94
CA ALA A 11 -12.21 5.95 14.38
C ALA A 11 -11.32 6.73 13.41
N CYS A 12 -11.63 6.68 12.11
CA CYS A 12 -10.96 7.49 11.11
C CYS A 12 -11.52 8.92 11.13
N ASN A 13 -11.25 9.75 12.15
CA ASN A 13 -11.71 11.14 12.05
C ASN A 13 -10.80 12.29 12.52
N THR A 14 -9.69 12.06 13.24
CA THR A 14 -8.79 13.20 13.57
C THR A 14 -7.32 12.83 13.71
N ALA A 15 -6.97 11.65 14.21
CA ALA A 15 -5.57 11.30 14.49
C ALA A 15 -4.72 11.04 13.23
N VAL A 16 -5.29 10.49 12.16
CA VAL A 16 -4.52 10.02 10.99
C VAL A 16 -4.15 11.13 10.00
N LEU A 17 -4.53 12.38 10.29
CA LEU A 17 -4.11 13.55 9.51
C LEU A 17 -2.71 14.03 9.95
N MET A 18 -2.33 13.81 11.21
CA MET A 18 -1.06 14.26 11.76
C MET A 18 0.15 13.57 11.10
N ASP A 19 0.07 12.26 10.83
CA ASP A 19 1.21 11.50 10.29
C ASP A 19 1.57 11.86 8.82
N CYS A 20 0.67 12.52 8.10
CA CYS A 20 0.92 12.98 6.73
C CYS A 20 1.12 14.51 6.64
N ILE A 21 0.71 15.27 7.65
CA ILE A 21 0.87 16.74 7.69
C ILE A 21 2.27 17.16 8.15
N GLY A 22 2.97 16.34 8.94
CA GLY A 22 4.24 16.69 9.59
C GLY A 22 5.37 17.24 8.68
N HIS A 23 5.29 17.05 7.36
CA HIS A 23 6.28 17.58 6.41
C HIS A 23 5.81 18.75 5.53
N TYR A 24 4.53 19.15 5.57
CA TYR A 24 4.01 20.20 4.66
C TYR A 24 3.53 21.49 5.35
N LEU A 25 3.39 21.50 6.69
CA LEU A 25 2.84 22.67 7.41
C LEU A 25 3.71 23.15 8.59
N THR A 26 5.03 23.15 8.45
CA THR A 26 5.87 24.04 9.27
C THR A 26 5.90 25.43 8.63
N GLY A 27 4.79 26.14 8.74
CA GLY A 27 4.68 27.49 8.20
C GLY A 27 3.24 27.95 8.12
N GLN A 28 2.81 28.66 9.16
CA GLN A 28 1.53 29.37 9.26
C GLN A 28 0.32 28.48 9.57
N TYR A 29 -0.07 28.45 10.85
CA TYR A 29 -1.43 28.57 11.40
C TYR A 29 -1.33 28.16 12.87
N GLY A 30 -1.26 29.16 13.75
CA GLY A 30 -1.37 28.93 15.18
C GLY A 30 -2.82 28.65 15.52
N ASP A 31 -3.10 27.55 16.23
CA ASP A 31 -4.42 27.28 16.79
C ASP A 31 -4.27 26.68 18.20
N ASN A 32 -4.77 27.43 19.18
CA ASN A 32 -5.03 26.97 20.53
C ASN A 32 -6.06 25.83 20.48
N MET A 33 -5.62 24.59 20.71
CA MET A 33 -6.50 23.43 20.78
C MET A 33 -7.17 23.36 22.16
N THR A 34 -8.24 24.12 22.35
CA THR A 34 -9.13 23.93 23.51
C THR A 34 -9.97 22.68 23.29
N ILE A 35 -9.78 21.70 24.18
CA ILE A 35 -10.56 20.46 24.25
C ILE A 35 -12.01 20.83 24.57
N ALA A 36 -12.88 20.86 23.55
CA ALA A 36 -14.32 21.07 23.73
C ALA A 36 -15.11 19.85 23.23
N THR A 37 -15.76 19.20 24.20
CA THR A 37 -16.65 18.05 24.06
C THR A 37 -17.92 18.34 23.27
N ARG A 38 -18.37 17.35 22.49
CA ARG A 38 -19.77 17.06 22.10
C ARG A 38 -20.55 18.19 21.39
N THR A 39 -20.42 18.28 20.06
CA THR A 39 -21.54 18.15 19.10
C THR A 39 -20.97 17.89 17.71
N ARG A 40 -21.11 16.66 17.18
CA ARG A 40 -20.79 16.35 15.78
C ARG A 40 -21.86 16.97 14.87
N ARG A 41 -21.89 18.29 14.77
CA ARG A 41 -22.52 18.96 13.63
C ARG A 41 -21.64 18.65 12.43
N TYR A 42 -22.15 17.90 11.45
CA TYR A 42 -21.48 17.56 10.20
C TYR A 42 -21.27 18.85 9.40
N LYS A 43 -20.39 19.73 9.87
CA LYS A 43 -19.92 20.88 9.10
C LYS A 43 -19.10 20.29 7.97
N THR A 44 -19.51 20.55 6.74
CA THR A 44 -18.75 20.16 5.56
C THR A 44 -17.32 20.70 5.71
N PRO A 45 -16.30 19.84 5.66
CA PRO A 45 -14.91 20.27 5.81
C PRO A 45 -14.55 21.27 4.71
N SER A 46 -13.67 22.22 5.03
CA SER A 46 -13.23 23.21 4.05
C SER A 46 -12.64 22.53 2.80
N PRO A 47 -12.79 23.12 1.60
CA PRO A 47 -12.20 22.58 0.38
C PRO A 47 -10.70 22.32 0.49
N GLN A 48 -9.97 23.15 1.25
CA GLN A 48 -8.55 22.98 1.53
C GLN A 48 -8.26 21.73 2.36
N LEU A 49 -9.02 21.48 3.43
CA LEU A 49 -8.87 20.28 4.26
C LEU A 49 -9.19 19.01 3.46
N LEU A 50 -10.20 19.05 2.61
CA LEU A 50 -10.53 17.95 1.69
C LEU A 50 -9.37 17.65 0.72
N ARG A 51 -8.74 18.70 0.17
CA ARG A 51 -7.57 18.56 -0.70
C ARG A 51 -6.39 17.89 0.03
N VAL A 52 -6.10 18.32 1.25
CA VAL A 52 -5.02 17.73 2.08
C VAL A 52 -5.32 16.26 2.36
N ARG A 53 -6.55 15.92 2.75
CA ARG A 53 -6.96 14.53 3.00
C ARG A 53 -6.81 13.65 1.75
N ARG A 54 -7.22 14.16 0.58
CA ARG A 54 -7.06 13.45 -0.70
C ARG A 54 -5.59 13.22 -1.02
N ASN A 55 -4.75 14.24 -0.86
CA ASN A 55 -3.31 14.12 -1.13
C ASN A 55 -2.65 13.10 -0.19
N ALA A 56 -2.98 13.12 1.10
CA ALA A 56 -2.51 12.13 2.07
C ALA A 56 -2.95 10.70 1.70
N ALA A 57 -4.18 10.52 1.23
CA ALA A 57 -4.66 9.23 0.75
C ALA A 57 -3.90 8.74 -0.50
N ASN A 58 -3.68 9.63 -1.47
CA ASN A 58 -2.92 9.33 -2.68
C ASN A 58 -1.47 8.92 -2.37
N GLU A 59 -0.83 9.60 -1.41
CA GLU A 59 0.53 9.27 -0.98
C GLU A 59 0.61 7.87 -0.36
N ARG A 60 -0.36 7.51 0.48
CA ARG A 60 -0.42 6.17 1.07
C ARG A 60 -0.58 5.10 0.00
N GLU A 61 -1.44 5.32 -0.99
CA GLU A 61 -1.62 4.37 -2.09
C GLU A 61 -0.35 4.26 -2.95
N ARG A 62 0.35 5.37 -3.20
CA ARG A 62 1.63 5.34 -3.91
C ARG A 62 2.66 4.49 -3.17
N ARG A 63 2.78 4.64 -1.84
CA ARG A 63 3.66 3.81 -1.01
C ARG A 63 3.28 2.34 -1.06
N ARG A 64 1.99 2.02 -0.92
CA ARG A 64 1.48 0.65 -1.06
C ARG A 64 1.85 0.04 -2.41
N MET A 65 1.68 0.81 -3.50
CA MET A 65 1.99 0.35 -4.86
C MET A 65 3.50 0.22 -5.10
N SER A 66 4.31 1.09 -4.50
CA SER A 66 5.78 1.00 -4.55
C SER A 66 6.26 -0.32 -3.95
N MET A 67 5.77 -0.69 -2.76
CA MET A 67 6.10 -1.98 -2.14
C MET A 67 5.72 -3.17 -3.02
N LEU A 68 4.54 -3.13 -3.65
CA LEU A 68 4.11 -4.18 -4.59
C LEU A 68 5.06 -4.27 -5.80
N ASN A 69 5.44 -3.13 -6.38
CA ASN A 69 6.33 -3.10 -7.53
C ASN A 69 7.73 -3.63 -7.15
N THR A 70 8.24 -3.32 -5.96
CA THR A 70 9.49 -3.89 -5.45
C THR A 70 9.41 -5.43 -5.33
N ALA A 71 8.27 -5.98 -4.89
CA ALA A 71 8.08 -7.43 -4.85
C ALA A 71 8.09 -8.05 -6.27
N TYR A 72 7.46 -7.39 -7.25
CA TYR A 72 7.54 -7.81 -8.65
C TYR A 72 8.97 -7.79 -9.18
N ASP A 73 9.78 -6.80 -8.81
CA ASP A 73 11.18 -6.73 -9.23
C ASP A 73 12.02 -7.86 -8.64
N LYS A 74 11.84 -8.16 -7.35
CA LYS A 74 12.47 -9.33 -6.72
C LYS A 74 12.05 -10.64 -7.38
N LEU A 75 10.79 -10.76 -7.80
CA LEU A 75 10.36 -11.94 -8.55
C LEU A 75 11.08 -12.05 -9.89
N ARG A 76 11.26 -10.93 -10.61
CA ARG A 76 11.96 -10.93 -11.90
C ARG A 76 13.42 -11.38 -11.81
N THR A 77 14.12 -11.12 -10.69
CA THR A 77 15.52 -11.53 -10.54
C THR A 77 15.72 -13.03 -10.37
N VAL A 78 14.66 -13.78 -10.06
CA VAL A 78 14.72 -15.25 -9.89
C VAL A 78 14.07 -16.00 -11.06
N LEU A 79 13.45 -15.29 -11.99
CA LEU A 79 12.93 -15.90 -13.21
C LEU A 79 14.09 -16.13 -14.19
N PRO A 80 14.06 -17.21 -14.97
CA PRO A 80 15.05 -17.43 -16.01
C PRO A 80 15.06 -16.22 -16.94
N GLU A 81 16.24 -15.60 -17.09
CA GLU A 81 16.42 -14.40 -17.91
C GLU A 81 16.02 -14.73 -19.35
N MET A 82 15.13 -13.92 -19.92
CA MET A 82 14.96 -13.93 -21.36
C MET A 82 16.17 -13.18 -21.94
N ASP A 83 16.90 -13.79 -22.86
CA ASP A 83 18.14 -13.31 -23.51
C ASP A 83 18.09 -11.89 -24.14
N SER A 84 16.96 -11.19 -24.03
CA SER A 84 16.70 -9.88 -24.61
C SER A 84 16.93 -8.70 -23.66
N GLY A 85 17.27 -8.93 -22.38
CA GLY A 85 17.42 -7.86 -21.38
C GLY A 85 16.15 -7.03 -21.13
N ARG A 86 15.00 -7.47 -21.67
CA ARG A 86 13.72 -6.79 -21.58
C ARG A 86 13.05 -7.08 -20.23
N ARG A 87 12.56 -6.02 -19.57
CA ARG A 87 11.76 -6.14 -18.34
C ARG A 87 10.35 -6.66 -18.65
N LEU A 88 9.98 -7.78 -18.05
CA LEU A 88 8.66 -8.40 -18.20
C LEU A 88 7.54 -7.52 -17.62
N SER A 89 6.39 -7.45 -18.29
CA SER A 89 5.16 -6.86 -17.73
C SER A 89 4.67 -7.64 -16.51
N LYS A 90 3.73 -7.09 -15.74
CA LYS A 90 3.17 -7.77 -14.56
C LYS A 90 2.55 -9.12 -14.92
N PHE A 91 1.78 -9.17 -16.00
CA PHE A 91 1.14 -10.40 -16.47
C PHE A 91 2.19 -11.44 -16.91
N GLU A 92 3.13 -11.04 -17.77
CA GLU A 92 4.22 -11.93 -18.23
C GLU A 92 5.04 -12.46 -17.05
N THR A 93 5.33 -11.62 -16.05
CA THR A 93 6.07 -12.02 -14.84
C THR A 93 5.34 -13.14 -14.09
N LEU A 94 4.02 -13.03 -13.91
CA LEU A 94 3.23 -14.05 -13.23
C LEU A 94 3.14 -15.35 -14.05
N GLN A 95 2.94 -15.22 -15.37
CA GLN A 95 2.86 -16.37 -16.27
C GLN A 95 4.18 -17.16 -16.27
N MET A 96 5.31 -16.45 -16.40
CA MET A 96 6.65 -17.05 -16.33
C MET A 96 6.91 -17.72 -14.98
N ALA A 97 6.52 -17.10 -13.87
CA ALA A 97 6.68 -17.70 -12.55
C ALA A 97 5.92 -19.03 -12.42
N GLN A 98 4.68 -19.08 -12.90
CA GLN A 98 3.88 -20.31 -12.89
C GLN A 98 4.54 -21.42 -13.73
N GLN A 99 4.96 -21.09 -14.96
CA GLN A 99 5.64 -22.04 -15.84
C GLN A 99 6.95 -22.53 -15.23
N TYR A 100 7.72 -21.64 -14.60
CA TYR A 100 9.00 -21.99 -14.01
C TYR A 100 8.85 -22.94 -12.82
N ILE A 101 7.91 -22.66 -11.91
CA ILE A 101 7.58 -23.57 -10.79
C ILE A 101 7.17 -24.95 -11.32
N GLN A 102 6.33 -25.01 -12.37
CA GLN A 102 5.91 -26.27 -12.97
C GLN A 102 7.09 -27.04 -13.59
N SER A 103 7.97 -26.37 -14.33
CA SER A 103 9.16 -26.98 -14.94
C SER A 103 10.11 -27.55 -13.91
N LEU A 104 10.43 -26.78 -12.87
CA LEU A 104 11.26 -27.25 -11.75
C LEU A 104 10.60 -28.45 -11.04
N SER A 105 9.28 -28.39 -10.83
CA SER A 105 8.54 -29.51 -10.23
C SER A 105 8.56 -30.78 -11.08
N LYS A 106 8.60 -30.67 -12.42
CA LYS A 106 8.74 -31.81 -13.33
C LYS A 106 10.13 -32.42 -13.21
N ILE A 107 11.18 -31.58 -13.22
CA ILE A 107 12.58 -32.02 -13.08
C ILE A 107 12.78 -32.80 -11.77
N LEU A 108 12.21 -32.31 -10.67
CA LEU A 108 12.30 -32.99 -9.36
C LEU A 108 11.51 -34.30 -9.28
N LYS A 109 10.49 -34.50 -10.14
CA LYS A 109 9.66 -35.71 -10.16
C LYS A 109 10.09 -36.74 -11.19
N SER A 110 10.82 -36.33 -12.22
CA SER A 110 11.43 -37.26 -13.17
C SER A 110 12.62 -37.94 -12.50
N PRO A 111 12.67 -39.28 -12.43
CA PRO A 111 13.84 -40.00 -11.92
C PRO A 111 14.94 -39.92 -13.00
N GLN A 112 15.64 -38.79 -13.03
CA GLN A 112 16.86 -38.62 -13.80
C GLN A 112 18.05 -38.64 -12.85
N HIS A 113 18.12 -39.72 -12.05
CA HIS A 113 19.32 -40.37 -11.56
C HIS A 113 18.97 -41.69 -10.86
#